data_AF-A0A4R4P6H4-F1
#
_entry.id   AF-A0A4R4P6H4-F1
#
_cell.length_a   1.000
_cell.length_b   1.000
_cell.length_c   1.000
_cell.angle_alpha   90.00
_cell.angle_beta   90.00
_cell.angle_gamma   90.00
#
_symmetry.space_group_name_H-M   'P 1'
#
loop_
_entity.id
_entity.type
_entity.pdbx_description
1 polymer ?
#
loop_
_entity_poly.entity_id
_entity_poly.type
_entity_poly.pdbx_seq_one_letter_code
_entity_poly.pdbx_strand_id
1 'polypeptide(L)'
;MTIRSTGGQVAAYAWLVFALLNFVDLFVGITGDPDYSLTTFTIAFLLLLGCGIAYTVGLRPAIIADEEALSVRNPLRDVRAPWAAIRRIEGRNAVTVRFAGPDGTDLETRAWVHQTSPRAQAKAEARAQKQARKNQGPAVDLRGRTPTGFAAQQLNEMRDRHRPKAKSGAPDKAAAAKTDEPARGSVTWSIPAVAALAVPLAGLVAALIVSLAG
;
A
#
# COMPACT_ATOMS: atom_id res chain seq x y z
N MET A 1 -1.78 13.53 4.93
CA MET A 1 -2.89 12.55 5.10
C MET A 1 -2.35 11.14 4.91
N THR A 2 -2.73 10.17 5.74
CA THR A 2 -2.24 8.79 5.64
C THR A 2 -3.40 7.80 5.62
N ILE A 3 -3.43 6.87 4.66
CA ILE A 3 -4.45 5.84 4.50
C ILE A 3 -3.80 4.46 4.63
N ARG A 4 -4.35 3.62 5.50
CA ARG A 4 -3.90 2.24 5.76
C ARG A 4 -5.08 1.27 5.77
N SER A 5 -4.79 -0.03 5.68
CA SER A 5 -5.81 -1.09 5.76
C SER A 5 -6.00 -1.54 7.21
N THR A 6 -7.13 -1.21 7.84
CA THR A 6 -7.42 -1.63 9.22
C THR A 6 -7.45 -3.15 9.35
N GLY A 7 -8.14 -3.86 8.43
CA GLY A 7 -8.21 -5.32 8.46
C GLY A 7 -6.84 -5.98 8.27
N GLY A 8 -6.00 -5.42 7.38
CA GLY A 8 -4.63 -5.89 7.19
C GLY A 8 -3.75 -5.70 8.43
N GLN A 9 -3.90 -4.56 9.11
CA GLN A 9 -3.18 -4.28 10.36
C GLN A 9 -3.60 -5.22 11.48
N VAL A 10 -4.91 -5.44 11.67
CA VAL A 10 -5.42 -6.33 12.71
C VAL A 10 -4.92 -7.76 12.49
N ALA A 11 -5.03 -8.27 11.25
CA ALA A 11 -4.53 -9.61 10.93
C ALA A 11 -3.02 -9.72 11.14
N ALA A 12 -2.26 -8.69 10.76
CA ALA A 12 -0.82 -8.70 10.97
C ALA A 12 -0.44 -8.65 12.46
N TYR A 13 -1.08 -7.81 13.26
CA TYR A 13 -0.83 -7.80 14.71
C TYR A 13 -1.23 -9.10 15.38
N ALA A 14 -2.36 -9.69 14.99
CA ALA A 14 -2.77 -11.01 15.49
C ALA A 14 -1.70 -12.07 15.19
N TRP A 15 -1.14 -12.07 13.97
CA TRP A 15 -0.03 -12.95 13.62
C TRP A 15 1.22 -12.67 14.44
N LEU A 16 1.61 -11.40 14.62
CA LEU A 16 2.80 -11.06 15.40
C LEU A 16 2.68 -11.49 16.86
N VAL A 17 1.50 -11.32 17.47
CA VAL A 17 1.23 -11.80 18.83
C VAL A 17 1.29 -13.33 18.87
N PHE A 18 0.66 -14.01 17.91
CA PHE A 18 0.73 -15.47 17.80
C PHE A 18 2.19 -15.95 17.69
N ALA A 19 2.97 -15.38 16.77
CA ALA A 19 4.37 -15.75 16.57
C ALA A 19 5.21 -15.48 17.82
N LEU A 20 5.00 -14.33 18.50
CA LEU A 20 5.68 -14.01 19.75
C LEU A 20 5.39 -15.04 20.84
N LEU A 21 4.12 -15.42 21.02
CA LEU A 21 3.74 -16.45 22.00
C LEU A 21 4.39 -17.80 21.67
N ASN A 22 4.44 -18.17 20.39
CA ASN A 22 5.11 -19.40 19.96
C ASN A 22 6.63 -19.33 20.17
N PHE A 23 7.28 -18.19 19.92
CA PHE A 23 8.70 -18.04 20.24
C PHE A 23 8.96 -18.18 21.74
N VAL A 24 8.13 -17.56 22.58
CA VAL A 24 8.26 -17.70 24.04
C VAL A 24 8.09 -19.16 24.46
N ASP A 25 7.08 -19.86 23.94
CA ASP A 25 6.89 -21.29 24.22
C ASP A 25 8.09 -22.13 23.77
N LEU A 26 8.62 -21.86 22.57
CA LEU A 26 9.74 -22.60 21.98
C LEU A 26 11.06 -22.44 22.76
N PHE A 27 11.33 -21.26 23.32
CA PHE A 27 12.57 -20.98 24.04
C PHE A 27 12.48 -21.19 25.55
N VAL A 28 11.31 -20.98 26.15
CA VAL A 28 11.09 -21.13 27.60
C VAL A 28 10.64 -22.55 27.93
N GLY A 29 10.05 -23.27 26.98
CA GLY A 29 9.58 -24.64 27.18
C GLY A 29 8.30 -24.70 28.01
N ILE A 30 7.32 -23.83 27.72
CA ILE A 30 6.07 -23.80 28.50
C ILE A 30 5.28 -25.10 28.26
N THR A 31 5.30 -25.63 27.03
CA THR A 31 4.58 -26.85 26.63
C THR A 31 5.45 -28.12 26.64
N GLY A 32 6.77 -28.01 26.90
CA GLY A 32 7.72 -29.14 26.94
C GLY A 32 9.17 -28.68 27.07
N ASP A 33 10.13 -29.60 27.15
CA ASP A 33 11.55 -29.24 27.28
C ASP A 33 12.07 -28.50 26.03
N PRO A 34 12.83 -27.40 26.19
CA PRO A 34 13.37 -26.65 25.06
C PRO A 34 14.52 -27.43 24.39
N ASP A 35 14.18 -28.20 23.36
CA ASP A 35 15.15 -28.88 22.51
C ASP A 35 15.60 -27.98 21.34
N TYR A 36 16.91 -27.73 21.22
CA TYR A 36 17.50 -26.95 20.13
C TYR A 36 17.75 -27.79 18.87
N SER A 37 16.73 -28.55 18.46
CA SER A 37 16.80 -29.43 17.30
C SER A 37 16.69 -28.67 15.97
N LEU A 38 17.02 -29.33 14.85
CA LEU A 38 16.77 -28.82 13.50
C LEU A 38 15.28 -28.50 13.28
N THR A 39 14.38 -29.26 13.90
CA THR A 39 12.93 -29.05 13.85
C THR A 39 12.55 -27.71 14.50
N THR A 40 13.10 -27.44 15.69
CA THR A 40 12.91 -26.18 16.43
C THR A 40 13.39 -24.98 15.62
N PHE A 41 14.57 -25.10 15.00
CA PHE A 41 15.10 -24.07 14.10
C PHE A 41 14.16 -23.84 12.90
N THR A 42 13.68 -24.91 12.27
CA THR A 42 12.77 -24.82 11.13
C THR A 42 11.46 -24.12 11.51
N ILE A 43 10.87 -24.46 12.66
CA ILE A 43 9.65 -23.82 13.18
C ILE A 43 9.90 -22.33 13.44
N ALA A 44 11.01 -21.98 14.07
CA ALA A 44 11.37 -20.58 14.33
C ALA A 44 11.45 -19.76 13.04
N PHE A 45 12.09 -20.28 11.99
CA PHE A 45 12.21 -19.61 10.70
C PHE A 45 10.88 -19.53 9.93
N LEU A 46 9.99 -20.52 10.08
CA LEU A 46 8.62 -20.45 9.56
C LEU A 46 7.82 -19.33 10.22
N LEU A 47 7.90 -19.20 11.54
CA LEU A 47 7.26 -18.11 12.28
C LEU A 47 7.81 -16.74 11.85
N LEU A 48 9.13 -16.61 11.71
CA LEU A 48 9.77 -15.39 11.20
C LEU A 48 9.32 -15.05 9.78
N LEU A 49 9.21 -16.05 8.89
CA LEU A 49 8.70 -15.83 7.53
C LEU A 49 7.27 -15.32 7.57
N GLY A 50 6.42 -15.92 8.41
CA GLY A 50 5.06 -15.44 8.64
C GLY A 50 5.03 -13.98 9.13
N CYS A 51 5.92 -13.60 10.04
CA CYS A 51 6.07 -12.21 10.50
C CYS A 51 6.47 -11.28 9.36
N GLY A 52 7.38 -11.71 8.49
CA GLY A 52 7.77 -10.98 7.28
C GLY A 52 6.59 -10.76 6.33
N ILE A 53 5.80 -11.80 6.09
CA ILE A 53 4.58 -11.71 5.28
C ILE A 53 3.59 -10.75 5.93
N ALA A 54 3.27 -10.91 7.22
CA ALA A 54 2.36 -10.06 7.97
C ALA A 54 2.77 -8.58 7.92
N TYR A 55 4.06 -8.30 8.09
CA TYR A 55 4.62 -6.96 7.95
C TYR A 55 4.42 -6.41 6.53
N THR A 56 4.85 -7.14 5.50
CA THR A 56 4.86 -6.66 4.11
C THR A 56 3.47 -6.45 3.53
N VAL A 57 2.50 -7.32 3.85
CA VAL A 57 1.14 -7.24 3.27
C VAL A 57 0.13 -6.51 4.16
N GLY A 58 0.37 -6.48 5.47
CA GLY A 58 -0.58 -5.96 6.45
C GLY A 58 -0.20 -4.62 7.08
N LEU A 59 1.06 -4.45 7.50
CA LEU A 59 1.51 -3.25 8.23
C LEU A 59 2.16 -2.20 7.33
N ARG A 60 2.92 -2.64 6.33
CA ARG A 60 3.68 -1.77 5.44
C ARG A 60 2.80 -0.94 4.51
N PRO A 61 1.79 -1.51 3.83
CA PRO A 61 1.10 -0.80 2.77
C PRO A 61 0.40 0.45 3.28
N ALA A 62 0.64 1.58 2.60
CA ALA A 62 0.10 2.88 2.98
C ALA A 62 0.06 3.82 1.79
N ILE A 63 -0.95 4.68 1.74
CA ILE A 63 -0.96 5.87 0.89
C ILE A 63 -0.67 7.06 1.81
N ILE A 64 0.37 7.83 1.52
CA ILE A 64 0.75 9.02 2.27
C ILE A 64 0.72 10.19 1.30
N ALA A 65 -0.10 11.19 1.60
CA ALA A 65 -0.17 12.43 0.86
C ALA A 65 0.41 13.54 1.73
N ASP A 66 1.60 14.02 1.35
CA ASP A 66 2.30 15.14 1.98
C ASP A 66 2.07 16.42 1.16
N GLU A 67 2.63 17.55 1.59
CA GLU A 67 2.47 18.83 0.87
C GLU A 67 3.16 18.86 -0.49
N GLU A 68 4.25 18.10 -0.65
CA GLU A 68 5.07 18.09 -1.87
C GLU A 68 4.69 16.95 -2.84
N ALA A 69 4.30 15.79 -2.30
CA ALA A 69 4.16 14.57 -3.07
C ALA A 69 3.13 13.60 -2.51
N LEU A 70 2.67 12.71 -3.39
CA LEU A 70 1.93 11.50 -3.06
C LEU A 70 2.88 10.30 -3.03
N SER A 71 2.99 9.65 -1.88
CA SER A 71 3.74 8.42 -1.70
C SER A 71 2.80 7.21 -1.57
N VAL A 72 2.97 6.22 -2.45
CA VAL A 72 2.25 4.94 -2.41
C VAL A 72 3.26 3.85 -2.02
N ARG A 73 3.10 3.32 -0.81
CA ARG A 73 3.88 2.18 -0.30
C ARG A 73 3.10 0.90 -0.54
N ASN A 74 3.63 0.04 -1.41
CA ASN A 74 3.13 -1.29 -1.72
C ASN A 74 3.99 -2.35 -1.01
N PRO A 75 3.61 -3.64 -0.98
CA PRO A 75 4.31 -4.63 -0.17
C PRO A 75 5.84 -4.67 -0.36
N LEU A 76 6.31 -4.53 -1.60
CA LEU A 76 7.74 -4.58 -1.91
C LEU A 76 8.29 -3.30 -2.58
N ARG A 77 7.42 -2.38 -2.98
CA ARG A 77 7.77 -1.20 -3.78
C ARG A 77 7.29 0.08 -3.11
N ASP A 78 8.08 1.13 -3.24
CA ASP A 78 7.72 2.49 -2.86
C ASP A 78 7.68 3.38 -4.08
N VAL A 79 6.57 4.10 -4.23
CA VAL A 79 6.38 5.10 -5.27
C VAL A 79 6.25 6.45 -4.63
N ARG A 80 7.01 7.45 -5.10
CA ARG A 80 6.84 8.85 -4.71
C ARG A 80 6.62 9.68 -5.95
N ALA A 81 5.45 10.29 -6.05
CA ALA A 81 5.05 11.12 -7.18
C ALA A 81 4.77 12.55 -6.69
N PRO A 82 5.61 13.53 -7.05
CA PRO A 82 5.31 14.94 -6.78
C PRO A 82 3.95 15.35 -7.35
N TRP A 83 3.22 16.26 -6.69
CA TRP A 83 1.87 16.65 -7.14
C TRP A 83 1.83 17.17 -8.59
N ALA A 84 2.90 17.84 -9.02
CA ALA A 84 3.07 18.32 -10.39
C ALA A 84 3.24 17.18 -11.42
N ALA A 85 3.83 16.05 -11.04
CA ALA A 85 4.07 14.89 -11.89
C ALA A 85 2.81 14.03 -12.07
N ILE A 86 1.82 14.17 -11.19
CA ILE A 86 0.60 13.34 -11.20
C ILE A 86 -0.34 13.82 -12.31
N ARG A 87 -0.77 12.89 -13.14
CA ARG A 87 -1.68 13.11 -14.27
C ARG A 87 -3.12 12.74 -13.93
N ARG A 88 -3.32 11.63 -13.22
CA ARG A 88 -4.65 11.13 -12.87
C ARG A 88 -4.63 10.30 -11.60
N ILE A 89 -5.67 10.42 -10.78
CA ILE A 89 -5.93 9.57 -9.61
C ILE A 89 -7.34 9.01 -9.75
N GLU A 90 -7.48 7.69 -9.72
CA GLU A 90 -8.76 6.98 -9.86
C GLU A 90 -9.00 6.04 -8.69
N GLY A 91 -10.23 5.99 -8.18
CA GLY A 91 -10.64 5.09 -7.11
C GLY A 91 -11.70 4.11 -7.58
N ARG A 92 -11.29 3.11 -8.39
CA ARG A 92 -12.17 1.98 -8.79
C ARG A 92 -11.95 0.83 -7.81
N ASN A 93 -11.47 -0.32 -8.30
CA ASN A 93 -11.18 -1.53 -7.51
C ASN A 93 -10.09 -1.33 -6.46
N ALA A 94 -9.19 -0.40 -6.73
CA ALA A 94 -8.18 0.13 -5.84
C ALA A 94 -7.94 1.59 -6.23
N VAL A 95 -7.16 2.30 -5.41
CA VAL A 95 -6.65 3.62 -5.81
C VAL A 95 -5.51 3.42 -6.79
N THR A 96 -5.64 3.99 -7.98
CA THR A 96 -4.64 3.97 -9.06
C THR A 96 -4.14 5.40 -9.29
N VAL A 97 -2.83 5.56 -9.42
CA VAL A 97 -2.17 6.85 -9.67
C VAL A 97 -1.33 6.75 -10.93
N ARG A 98 -1.59 7.63 -11.90
CA ARG A 98 -0.79 7.80 -13.11
C ARG A 98 0.08 9.05 -12.98
N PHE A 99 1.38 8.91 -13.22
CA PHE A 99 2.36 9.98 -13.04
C PHE A 99 3.51 9.88 -14.05
N ALA A 100 4.25 10.97 -14.25
CA ALA A 100 5.49 10.96 -15.02
C ALA A 100 6.61 10.28 -14.22
N GLY A 101 7.12 9.17 -14.73
CA GLY A 101 8.22 8.40 -14.14
C GLY A 101 9.58 9.08 -14.25
N PRO A 102 10.65 8.44 -13.74
CA PRO A 102 12.00 9.01 -13.70
C PRO A 102 12.57 9.29 -15.10
N ASP A 103 12.17 8.48 -16.09
CA ASP A 103 12.59 8.64 -17.50
C ASP A 103 11.61 9.51 -18.31
N GLY A 104 10.63 10.15 -17.65
CA GLY A 104 9.58 10.94 -18.29
C GLY A 104 8.43 10.11 -18.90
N THR A 105 8.54 8.78 -18.87
CA THR A 105 7.49 7.85 -19.31
C THR A 105 6.30 7.83 -18.35
N ASP A 106 5.11 7.50 -18.84
CA ASP A 106 3.93 7.40 -18.00
C ASP A 106 3.96 6.09 -17.22
N LEU A 107 4.00 6.21 -15.90
CA LEU A 107 3.90 5.08 -14.99
C LEU A 107 2.54 5.09 -14.30
N GLU A 108 2.03 3.90 -14.07
CA GLU A 108 0.82 3.65 -13.30
C GLU A 108 1.17 2.82 -12.08
N THR A 109 0.80 3.30 -10.89
CA THR A 109 0.89 2.53 -9.66
C THR A 109 -0.50 2.28 -9.09
N ARG A 110 -0.76 1.03 -8.74
CA ARG A 110 -1.97 0.61 -8.04
C ARG A 110 -1.64 0.45 -6.55
N ALA A 111 -2.37 1.14 -5.70
CA ALA A 111 -2.22 1.02 -4.26
C ALA A 111 -2.75 -0.34 -3.78
N TRP A 112 -1.96 -0.99 -2.91
CA TRP A 112 -2.37 -2.21 -2.23
C TRP A 112 -3.46 -1.96 -1.17
N VAL A 113 -3.44 -0.78 -0.55
CA VAL A 113 -4.40 -0.38 0.47
C VAL A 113 -5.78 -0.14 -0.15
N HIS A 114 -6.81 -0.57 0.57
CA HIS A 114 -8.21 -0.43 0.16
C HIS A 114 -8.46 -1.13 -1.18
N GLN A 115 -8.62 -2.44 -1.14
CA GLN A 115 -9.16 -3.20 -2.26
C GLN A 115 -10.64 -3.39 -2.03
N THR A 116 -11.46 -2.98 -2.99
CA THR A 116 -12.89 -3.25 -2.96
C THR A 116 -13.17 -4.39 -3.91
N SER A 117 -13.85 -5.44 -3.44
CA SER A 117 -14.30 -6.48 -4.35
C SER A 117 -15.31 -5.92 -5.35
N PRO A 118 -15.37 -6.42 -6.60
CA PRO A 118 -16.36 -5.99 -7.59
C PRO A 118 -17.79 -6.09 -7.08
N ARG A 119 -18.08 -7.12 -6.26
CA ARG A 119 -19.38 -7.32 -5.62
C ARG A 119 -19.70 -6.25 -4.57
N ALA A 120 -18.71 -5.81 -3.80
CA ALA A 120 -18.88 -4.72 -2.84
C ALA A 120 -19.13 -3.37 -3.55
N GLN A 121 -18.46 -3.13 -4.69
CA GLN A 121 -18.74 -1.95 -5.52
C GLN A 121 -20.13 -1.99 -6.13
N ALA A 122 -20.51 -3.07 -6.80
CA ALA A 122 -21.83 -3.21 -7.40
C ALA A 122 -22.95 -3.04 -6.35
N LYS A 123 -22.73 -3.54 -5.13
CA LYS A 123 -23.66 -3.33 -4.00
C LYS A 123 -23.72 -1.87 -3.55
N ALA A 124 -22.58 -1.17 -3.51
CA ALA A 124 -22.52 0.25 -3.18
C ALA A 124 -23.21 1.11 -4.25
N GLU A 125 -22.98 0.82 -5.53
CA GLU A 125 -23.63 1.50 -6.67
C GLU A 125 -25.14 1.24 -6.68
N ALA A 126 -25.57 -0.01 -6.49
CA ALA A 126 -26.99 -0.35 -6.41
C ALA A 126 -27.69 0.35 -5.23
N ARG A 127 -27.01 0.49 -4.08
CA ARG A 127 -27.52 1.26 -2.93
C ARG A 127 -27.62 2.75 -3.25
N ALA A 128 -26.59 3.32 -3.88
CA ALA A 128 -26.57 4.72 -4.31
C ALA A 128 -27.70 5.01 -5.31
N GLN A 129 -27.93 4.13 -6.29
CA GLN A 129 -29.04 4.24 -7.25
C GLN A 129 -30.41 4.15 -6.56
N LYS A 130 -30.60 3.23 -5.60
CA LYS A 130 -31.84 3.13 -4.83
C LYS A 130 -32.12 4.38 -4.01
N GLN A 131 -31.09 4.98 -3.40
CA GLN A 131 -31.22 6.23 -2.64
C GLN A 131 -31.45 7.45 -3.53
N ALA A 132 -30.78 7.53 -4.69
CA ALA A 132 -31.04 8.56 -5.69
C ALA A 132 -32.48 8.50 -6.23
N ARG A 133 -33.03 7.29 -6.41
CA ARG A 133 -34.45 7.12 -6.79
C ARG A 133 -35.43 7.50 -5.68
N LYS A 134 -35.02 7.41 -4.41
CA LYS A 134 -35.88 7.70 -3.24
C LYS A 134 -35.87 9.18 -2.84
N ASN A 135 -34.79 9.90 -3.13
CA ASN A 135 -34.65 11.32 -2.80
C ASN A 135 -34.90 12.21 -4.03
N GLN A 136 -36.06 12.88 -4.11
CA GLN A 136 -36.38 13.92 -5.10
C GLN A 136 -35.90 15.32 -4.65
N GLY A 137 -34.70 15.41 -4.07
CA GLY A 137 -34.08 16.68 -3.60
C GLY A 137 -32.77 16.98 -4.34
N PRO A 138 -32.10 18.14 -4.08
CA PRO A 138 -30.88 18.52 -4.79
C PRO A 138 -29.90 17.35 -4.77
N ALA A 139 -29.47 16.93 -5.97
CA ALA A 139 -28.77 15.68 -6.18
C ALA A 139 -27.49 15.62 -5.34
N VAL A 140 -27.56 14.99 -4.17
CA VAL A 140 -26.37 14.59 -3.42
C VAL A 140 -25.66 13.58 -4.30
N ASP A 141 -24.50 13.93 -4.85
CA ASP A 141 -23.72 13.00 -5.65
C ASP A 141 -23.22 11.86 -4.74
N LEU A 142 -23.84 10.69 -4.91
CA LEU A 142 -23.51 9.48 -4.16
C LEU A 142 -22.46 8.61 -4.89
N ARG A 143 -21.93 9.07 -6.03
CA ARG A 143 -20.85 8.38 -6.75
C ARG A 143 -19.57 8.44 -5.90
N GLY A 144 -18.94 7.29 -5.65
CA GLY A 144 -17.68 7.23 -4.88
C GLY A 144 -17.80 6.83 -3.40
N ARG A 145 -18.94 6.33 -2.93
CA ARG A 145 -19.11 5.84 -1.54
C ARG A 145 -18.34 4.57 -1.16
N THR A 146 -17.54 4.03 -2.07
CA THR A 146 -16.60 2.97 -1.71
C THR A 146 -15.40 3.62 -0.99
N PRO A 147 -14.77 2.92 -0.04
CA PRO A 147 -13.59 3.46 0.62
C PRO A 147 -12.49 3.89 -0.39
N THR A 148 -12.39 3.21 -1.53
CA THR A 148 -11.49 3.56 -2.64
C THR A 148 -11.88 4.84 -3.37
N GLY A 149 -13.16 5.04 -3.65
CA GLY A 149 -13.68 6.24 -4.33
C GLY A 149 -13.47 7.48 -3.47
N PHE A 150 -13.81 7.38 -2.18
CA PHE A 150 -13.61 8.45 -1.22
C PHE A 150 -12.12 8.81 -1.05
N ALA A 151 -11.25 7.81 -0.94
CA ALA A 151 -9.81 8.03 -0.90
C ALA A 151 -9.30 8.76 -2.15
N ALA A 152 -9.73 8.34 -3.35
CA ALA A 152 -9.36 9.00 -4.59
C ALA A 152 -9.89 10.44 -4.67
N GLN A 153 -11.11 10.71 -4.18
CA GLN A 153 -11.65 12.07 -4.13
C GLN A 153 -10.79 12.97 -3.26
N GLN A 154 -10.51 12.58 -2.01
CA GLN A 154 -9.65 13.35 -1.09
C GLN A 154 -8.27 13.62 -1.69
N LEU A 155 -7.68 12.63 -2.37
CA LEU A 155 -6.39 12.77 -3.03
C LEU A 155 -6.45 13.70 -4.26
N ASN A 156 -7.55 13.70 -5.01
CA ASN A 156 -7.74 14.66 -6.09
C ASN A 156 -7.91 16.10 -5.55
N GLU A 157 -8.64 16.29 -4.46
CA GLU A 157 -8.77 17.60 -3.80
C GLU A 157 -7.42 18.12 -3.29
N MET A 158 -6.59 17.24 -2.69
CA MET A 158 -5.22 17.59 -2.30
C MET A 158 -4.36 17.93 -3.53
N ARG A 159 -4.42 17.12 -4.58
CA ARG A 159 -3.71 17.42 -5.85
C ARG A 159 -4.09 18.79 -6.37
N ASP A 160 -5.38 19.13 -6.41
CA ASP A 160 -5.85 20.40 -6.97
C ASP A 160 -5.45 21.61 -6.13
N ARG A 161 -5.21 21.41 -4.82
CA ARG A 161 -4.66 22.41 -3.91
C ARG A 161 -3.15 22.62 -4.11
N HIS A 162 -2.39 21.53 -4.27
CA HIS A 162 -0.93 21.55 -4.30
C HIS A 162 -0.34 21.62 -5.72
N ARG A 163 -1.13 21.36 -6.75
CA ARG A 163 -0.68 21.53 -8.13
C ARG A 163 -0.44 23.02 -8.38
N PRO A 164 0.73 23.42 -8.88
CA PRO A 164 0.96 24.81 -9.26
C PRO A 164 -0.08 25.16 -10.31
N LYS A 165 -1.03 26.03 -9.93
CA LYS A 165 -1.96 26.62 -10.89
C LYS A 165 -1.07 27.43 -11.82
N ALA A 166 -1.08 27.11 -13.11
CA ALA A 166 -0.54 27.98 -14.13
C ALA A 166 -1.32 29.31 -14.02
N LYS A 167 -0.82 30.22 -13.19
CA LYS A 167 -1.44 31.51 -12.97
C LYS A 167 -1.25 32.29 -14.27
N SER A 168 -2.38 32.67 -14.84
CA SER A 168 -2.54 33.56 -15.98
C SER A 168 -2.39 32.90 -17.36
N GLY A 169 -3.43 33.03 -18.17
CA GLY A 169 -3.40 32.88 -19.63
C GLY A 169 -2.58 34.00 -20.30
N ALA A 170 -1.42 34.33 -19.73
CA ALA A 170 -0.42 35.19 -20.32
C ALA A 170 0.63 34.28 -20.99
N PRO A 171 0.65 34.20 -22.33
CA PRO A 171 1.58 33.32 -23.06
C PRO A 171 3.06 33.58 -22.72
N ASP A 172 3.41 34.79 -22.29
CA ASP A 172 4.79 35.21 -22.00
C ASP A 172 5.36 34.60 -20.71
N LYS A 173 4.51 34.28 -19.71
CA LYS A 173 4.96 33.63 -18.46
C LYS A 173 4.96 32.11 -18.54
N ALA A 174 4.20 31.53 -19.47
CA ALA A 174 4.24 30.10 -19.77
C ALA A 174 5.56 29.68 -20.43
N ALA A 175 6.25 30.60 -21.12
CA ALA A 175 7.59 30.38 -21.65
C ALA A 175 8.68 30.40 -20.55
N ALA A 176 8.53 31.23 -19.52
CA ALA A 176 9.46 31.30 -18.39
C ALA A 176 9.34 30.12 -17.41
N ALA A 177 8.17 29.48 -17.34
CA ALA A 177 7.95 28.26 -16.54
C ALA A 177 8.52 26.98 -17.20
N LYS A 178 9.04 27.06 -18.43
CA LYS A 178 9.68 25.93 -19.14
C LYS A 178 11.11 25.63 -18.64
N THR A 179 11.64 26.43 -17.73
CA THR A 179 13.02 26.28 -17.23
C THR A 179 13.12 25.35 -16.03
N ASP A 180 12.01 25.06 -15.33
CA ASP A 180 12.00 24.00 -14.31
C ASP A 180 11.93 22.63 -14.98
N GLU A 181 12.84 21.74 -14.61
CA GLU A 181 12.79 20.35 -15.06
C GLU A 181 11.40 19.76 -14.78
N PRO A 182 10.82 19.01 -15.73
CA PRO A 182 9.49 18.43 -15.55
C PRO A 182 9.50 17.54 -14.31
N ALA A 183 8.61 17.80 -13.35
CA ALA A 183 8.54 17.03 -12.12
C ALA A 183 8.39 15.54 -12.43
N ARG A 184 9.29 14.72 -11.88
CA ARG A 184 9.33 13.26 -12.08
C ARG A 184 9.10 12.53 -10.76
N GLY A 185 8.35 11.43 -10.83
CA GLY A 185 8.22 10.49 -9.73
C GLY A 185 9.31 9.44 -9.73
N SER A 186 9.45 8.73 -8.61
CA SER A 186 10.40 7.62 -8.44
C SER A 186 9.69 6.34 -8.01
N VAL A 187 10.29 5.20 -8.39
CA VAL A 187 9.87 3.87 -7.98
C VAL A 187 11.08 3.12 -7.45
N THR A 188 11.05 2.75 -6.17
CA THR A 188 12.16 2.09 -5.48
C THR A 188 11.71 0.77 -4.85
N TRP A 189 12.66 -0.12 -4.59
CA TRP A 189 12.42 -1.32 -3.80
C TRP A 189 12.56 -1.02 -2.32
N SER A 190 11.69 -1.65 -1.54
CA SER A 190 11.79 -1.58 -0.09
C SER A 190 12.77 -2.63 0.42
N ILE A 191 14.02 -2.24 0.65
CA ILE A 191 15.05 -3.11 1.25
C ILE A 191 14.54 -3.79 2.53
N PRO A 192 13.87 -3.09 3.49
CA PRO A 192 13.36 -3.75 4.70
C PRO A 192 12.31 -4.83 4.44
N ALA A 193 11.50 -4.67 3.38
CA ALA A 193 10.43 -5.63 3.05
C ALA A 193 11.00 -6.85 2.36
N VAL A 194 11.94 -6.64 1.44
CA VAL A 194 12.68 -7.71 0.78
C VAL A 194 13.46 -8.51 1.82
N ALA A 195 14.18 -7.84 2.72
CA ALA A 195 14.94 -8.50 3.78
C ALA A 195 14.03 -9.29 4.74
N ALA A 196 12.88 -8.74 5.15
CA ALA A 196 11.93 -9.41 6.02
C ALA A 196 11.37 -10.72 5.45
N LEU A 197 11.42 -10.92 4.13
CA LEU A 197 11.03 -12.16 3.46
C LEU A 197 12.23 -13.05 3.12
N ALA A 198 13.29 -12.45 2.58
CA ALA A 198 14.44 -13.17 2.08
C ALA A 198 15.27 -13.83 3.20
N VAL A 199 15.48 -13.14 4.32
CA VAL A 199 16.25 -13.68 5.45
C VAL A 199 15.62 -14.94 6.04
N PRO A 200 14.33 -14.94 6.42
CA PRO A 200 13.74 -16.16 6.97
C PRO A 200 13.61 -17.27 5.92
N LEU A 201 13.34 -16.92 4.66
CA LEU A 201 13.31 -17.90 3.57
C LEU A 201 14.68 -18.58 3.38
N ALA A 202 15.78 -17.82 3.43
CA ALA A 202 17.13 -18.37 3.33
C ALA A 202 17.44 -19.34 4.48
N GLY A 203 16.99 -19.04 5.70
CA GLY A 203 17.15 -19.96 6.83
C GLY A 203 16.36 -21.26 6.67
N LEU A 204 15.15 -21.21 6.09
CA LEU A 204 14.39 -22.43 5.76
C LEU A 204 15.08 -23.26 4.69
N VAL A 205 15.63 -22.62 3.66
CA VAL A 205 16.40 -23.30 2.61
C VAL A 205 17.64 -23.96 3.21
N ALA A 206 18.36 -23.28 4.10
CA ALA A 206 19.51 -23.85 4.79
C ALA A 206 19.11 -25.06 5.65
N ALA A 207 18.02 -24.98 6.41
CA ALA A 207 17.51 -26.10 7.22
C ALA A 207 17.15 -27.31 6.34
N LEU A 208 16.51 -27.06 5.19
CA LEU A 208 16.19 -28.10 4.22
C LEU A 208 17.46 -28.76 3.66
N ILE A 209 18.46 -27.99 3.27
CA ILE A 209 19.74 -28.52 2.78
C ILE A 209 20.40 -29.40 3.83
N VAL A 210 20.45 -28.96 5.09
CA VAL A 210 21.01 -29.74 6.20
C VAL A 210 20.23 -31.04 6.41
N SER A 211 18.90 -30.99 6.35
CA SER A 211 18.05 -32.19 6.51
C SER A 211 18.22 -33.23 5.40
N LEU A 212 18.65 -32.81 4.20
CA LEU A 212 18.90 -33.70 3.07
C LEU A 212 20.33 -34.26 3.07
N ALA A 213 21.23 -33.65 3.84
CA ALA A 213 22.64 -34.02 3.91
C ALA A 213 23.00 -34.87 5.14
N GLY A 214 22.11 -34.96 6.13
CA GLY A 214 22.21 -35.83 7.30
C GLY A 214 21.37 -37.08 7.14
#